data_AF-A0A838NVI1-F1
#
_entry.id   AF-A0A838NVI1-F1
#
_cell.length_a   1.000
_cell.length_b   1.000
_cell.length_c   1.000
_cell.angle_alpha   90.00
_cell.angle_beta   90.00
_cell.angle_gamma   90.00
#
_symmetry.space_group_name_H-M   'P 1'
#
loop_
_entity.id
_entity.type
_entity.pdbx_description
1 polymer ?
#
loop_
_entity_poly.entity_id
_entity_poly.type
_entity_poly.pdbx_seq_one_letter_code
_entity_poly.pdbx_strand_id
1 'polypeptide(L)' 'MPIKEGKRYCINHPSARMNRTGTFKALVNVEGNAADGTINPQSGLVVMPFVCEECGYLEMYVADKTHQDKK' A
#
# COMPACT_ATOMS: atom_id res chain seq x y z
N MET A 1 -4.98 3.01 10.85
CA MET A 1 -3.84 2.42 11.62
C MET A 1 -3.27 3.39 12.66
N PRO A 2 -3.22 3.04 13.96
CA PRO A 2 -2.56 3.86 14.99
C PRO A 2 -1.05 4.07 14.76
N ILE A 3 -0.56 5.25 15.15
CA ILE A 3 0.87 5.60 15.15
C ILE A 3 1.33 5.77 16.60
N LYS A 4 2.35 5.01 17.01
CA LYS A 4 2.99 5.10 18.32
C LYS A 4 4.51 5.19 18.11
N GLU A 5 5.16 6.24 18.62
CA GLU A 5 6.62 6.46 18.46
C GLU A 5 7.09 6.41 17.00
N GLY A 6 6.31 6.96 16.07
CA GLY A 6 6.60 6.94 14.63
C GLY A 6 6.46 5.56 13.98
N LYS A 7 6.14 4.51 14.74
CA LYS A 7 5.84 3.17 14.24
C LYS A 7 4.32 3.01 14.09
N ARG A 8 3.94 2.26 13.06
CA ARG A 8 2.56 2.04 12.64
C ARG A 8 2.11 0.66 13.14
N TYR A 9 0.92 0.56 13.75
CA TYR A 9 0.42 -0.64 14.42
C TYR A 9 -0.97 -1.05 13.94
N CYS A 10 -1.26 -2.35 13.93
CA CYS A 10 -2.55 -2.85 13.46
C CYS A 10 -3.71 -2.28 14.27
N ILE A 11 -4.82 -1.97 13.59
CA ILE A 11 -6.04 -1.52 14.24
C ILE A 11 -6.73 -2.64 15.03
N ASN A 12 -6.58 -3.89 14.59
CA ASN A 12 -7.16 -5.07 15.23
C ASN A 12 -6.21 -5.71 16.27
N HIS A 13 -4.89 -5.51 16.11
CA HIS A 13 -3.87 -6.04 17.02
C HIS A 13 -2.97 -4.88 17.49
N PRO A 14 -3.32 -4.19 18.59
CA PRO A 14 -2.65 -2.94 19.00
C PRO A 14 -1.15 -3.07 19.35
N SER A 15 -0.69 -4.29 19.58
CA SER A 15 0.72 -4.67 19.80
C SER A 15 1.44 -5.06 18.51
N ALA A 16 0.72 -5.43 17.45
CA ALA A 16 1.30 -5.88 16.19
C ALA A 16 1.77 -4.68 15.36
N ARG A 17 3.07 -4.58 15.12
CA ARG A 17 3.62 -3.59 14.20
C ARG A 17 3.25 -3.96 12.77
N MET A 18 2.78 -2.98 12.00
CA MET A 18 2.54 -3.18 10.58
C MET A 18 3.82 -2.93 9.79
N ASN A 19 4.12 -3.85 8.86
CA ASN A 19 5.31 -3.79 8.02
C ASN A 19 5.01 -3.02 6.74
N ARG A 20 5.85 -2.02 6.46
CA ARG A 20 5.86 -1.32 5.17
C ARG A 20 6.58 -2.21 4.17
N THR A 21 6.05 -2.35 2.96
CA THR A 21 6.77 -3.03 1.89
C THR A 21 8.06 -2.28 1.53
N GLY A 22 9.16 -3.01 1.34
CA GLY A 22 10.45 -2.39 0.99
C GLY A 22 10.45 -1.67 -0.37
N THR A 23 9.59 -2.12 -1.29
CA THR A 23 9.37 -1.46 -2.59
C THR A 23 7.96 -0.87 -2.64
N PHE A 24 7.78 0.18 -3.45
CA PHE A 24 6.45 0.62 -3.85
C PHE A 24 5.76 -0.48 -4.69
N LYS A 25 4.43 -0.45 -4.68
CA LYS A 25 3.56 -1.30 -5.51
C LYS A 25 2.71 -0.42 -6.41
N ALA A 26 2.01 -1.02 -7.37
CA ALA A 26 1.07 -0.30 -8.23
C ALA A 26 -0.30 -0.99 -8.19
N LEU A 27 -1.37 -0.21 -8.09
CA LEU A 27 -2.72 -0.64 -8.39
C LEU A 27 -3.01 -0.24 -9.83
N VAL A 28 -3.24 -1.24 -10.68
CA VAL A 28 -3.45 -1.08 -12.12
C VAL A 28 -4.83 -1.61 -12.47
N ASN A 29 -5.44 -1.05 -13.52
CA ASN A 29 -6.71 -1.57 -14.00
C ASN A 29 -6.48 -2.89 -14.72
N VAL A 30 -7.43 -3.78 -14.57
CA VAL A 30 -7.53 -5.01 -15.35
C VAL A 30 -8.72 -4.84 -16.28
N GLU A 31 -8.47 -4.90 -17.58
CA GLU A 31 -9.52 -4.89 -18.60
C GLU A 31 -9.96 -6.34 -18.85
N GLY A 32 -11.24 -6.65 -18.64
CA GLY A 32 -11.76 -8.02 -18.69
C GLY A 32 -12.08 -8.58 -17.30
N ASN A 33 -12.02 -9.91 -17.13
CA ASN A 33 -12.31 -10.56 -15.85
C ASN A 33 -11.02 -10.90 -15.07
N ALA A 34 -11.15 -11.36 -13.82
CA ALA A 34 -9.98 -11.63 -12.97
C ALA A 34 -9.14 -12.84 -13.41
N ALA A 35 -9.66 -13.71 -14.28
CA ALA A 35 -8.98 -14.93 -14.74
C ALA A 35 -8.22 -14.73 -16.06
N ASP A 36 -8.71 -13.86 -16.95
CA ASP A 36 -8.18 -13.66 -18.31
C ASP A 36 -7.91 -12.20 -18.69
N GLY A 37 -8.15 -11.27 -17.76
CA GLY A 37 -8.04 -9.85 -18.04
C GLY A 37 -6.62 -9.39 -18.34
N THR A 38 -6.51 -8.36 -19.15
CA THR A 38 -5.23 -7.74 -19.49
C THR A 38 -4.93 -6.61 -18.52
N ILE A 39 -3.71 -6.59 -17.99
CA ILE A 39 -3.25 -5.52 -17.11
C ILE A 39 -2.92 -4.28 -17.96
N ASN A 40 -3.47 -3.12 -17.59
CA ASN A 40 -3.08 -1.84 -18.16
C ASN A 40 -2.04 -1.15 -17.26
N PRO A 41 -0.72 -1.22 -17.57
CA PRO A 41 0.32 -0.67 -16.72
C PRO A 41 0.35 0.87 -16.70
N GLN A 42 -0.33 1.55 -17.63
CA GLN A 42 -0.34 3.01 -17.72
C GLN A 42 -1.43 3.65 -16.84
N SER A 43 -2.44 2.88 -16.42
CA SER A 43 -3.52 3.38 -15.57
C SER A 43 -3.18 3.40 -14.08
N GLY A 44 -1.95 3.05 -13.73
CA GLY A 44 -1.60 2.63 -12.37
C GLY A 44 -1.42 3.75 -11.35
N LEU A 45 -1.95 3.57 -10.14
CA LEU A 45 -1.61 4.36 -8.96
C LEU A 45 -0.45 3.69 -8.22
N VAL A 46 0.63 4.43 -7.98
CA VAL A 46 1.73 3.96 -7.14
C VAL A 46 1.26 4.02 -5.68
N VAL A 47 1.38 2.90 -4.98
CA VAL A 47 0.94 2.76 -3.59
C VAL A 47 2.05 2.23 -2.68
N MET A 48 1.91 2.54 -1.40
CA MET A 48 2.73 2.08 -0.30
C MET A 48 1.85 1.28 0.67
N PRO A 49 1.86 -0.07 0.57
CA PRO A 49 1.13 -0.93 1.49
C PRO A 49 1.80 -1.04 2.86
N PHE A 50 0.95 -1.10 3.88
CA PHE A 50 1.29 -1.56 5.22
C PHE A 50 0.46 -2.81 5.53
N VAL A 51 1.11 -3.87 6.01
CA VAL A 51 0.47 -5.17 6.29
C VAL A 51 0.67 -5.55 7.75
N CYS A 52 -0.38 -6.04 8.41
CA CYS A 52 -0.28 -6.76 9.66
C CYS A 52 -0.11 -8.26 9.37
N GLU A 53 1.00 -8.86 9.82
CA GLU A 53 1.30 -10.27 9.57
C GLU A 53 0.45 -11.23 10.43
N GLU A 54 -0.17 -10.74 11.51
CA GLU A 54 -1.02 -11.56 12.38
C GLU A 54 -2.40 -11.83 11.76
N CYS A 55 -2.99 -10.86 11.05
CA CYS A 55 -4.36 -10.99 10.53
C CYS A 55 -4.56 -10.59 9.08
N GLY A 56 -3.49 -10.22 8.38
CA GLY A 56 -3.56 -9.80 6.98
C GLY A 56 -4.21 -8.44 6.75
N TYR A 57 -4.54 -7.68 7.80
CA TYR A 57 -5.06 -6.33 7.64
C TYR A 57 -4.09 -5.46 6.83
N LEU A 58 -4.60 -4.84 5.77
CA LEU A 58 -3.87 -4.07 4.79
C LEU A 58 -4.39 -2.63 4.79
N GLU A 59 -3.47 -1.66 4.86
CA GLU A 59 -3.78 -0.26 4.59
C GLU A 59 -2.86 0.25 3.47
N MET A 60 -3.44 0.86 2.43
CA MET A 60 -2.72 1.33 1.24
C MET A 60 -2.73 2.86 1.18
N TYR A 61 -1.56 3.46 0.98
CA TYR A 61 -1.43 4.90 0.78
C TYR A 61 -0.94 5.16 -0.64
N VAL A 62 -1.57 6.09 -1.36
CA VAL A 62 -1.07 6.55 -2.66
C VAL A 62 0.23 7.31 -2.43
N ALA A 63 1.26 6.99 -3.20
CA ALA A 63 2.50 7.75 -3.21
C ALA A 63 2.21 9.10 -3.89
N ASP A 64 2.18 10.17 -3.10
CA ASP A 64 2.00 11.51 -3.61
C ASP A 64 3.23 11.92 -4.45
N LYS A 65 3.00 12.31 -5.70
CA LYS A 65 4.04 12.77 -6.63
C LYS A 65 4.36 14.27 -6.45
N THR A 66 3.61 15.01 -5.62
CA THR A 66 3.66 16.48 -5.60
C THR A 66 4.77 17.13 -4.75
N HIS A 67 5.70 16.35 -4.20
CA HIS A 67 6.93 16.91 -3.60
C HIS A 67 8.20 16.35 -4.24
N GLN A 68 8.40 16.69 -5.52
CA GLN A 68 9.72 16.63 -6.18
C GLN A 68 10.25 18.02 -6.56
N ASP A 69 9.88 19.07 -5.82
CA ASP A 69 10.57 20.35 -5.96
C ASP A 69 11.60 20.57 -4.84
N LYS A 70 12.82 20.84 -5.33
CA LYS A 70 14.02 21.40 -4.70
C LYS A 70 15.08 20.42 -4.19
N LYS A 71 15.96 20.01 -5.11
CA LYS A 71 17.38 20.31 -4.94
C LYS A 71 18.07 20.52 -6.28
#